data_AF-A0A936M749-F1
#
_entry.id   AF-A0A936M749-F1
#
_cell.length_a   1.000
_cell.length_b   1.000
_cell.length_c   1.000
_cell.angle_alpha   90.00
_cell.angle_beta   90.00
_cell.angle_gamma   90.00
#
_symmetry.space_group_name_H-M   'P 1'
#
loop_
_entity.id
_entity.type
_entity.pdbx_description
1 polymer ?
#
loop_
_entity_poly.entity_id
_entity_poly.type
_entity_poly.pdbx_seq_one_letter_code
_entity_poly.pdbx_strand_id
1 'polypeptide(L)'
;MGLARAGGASLLWLARGSALLLALFWGAFLIEHLVEWYGDMPPRVVLAMGFHFGMIAGFVTMLHWPRAGVPLVAVTSIAFFTLAGFGSFPGIALLNLVPIVLLAAAWLASAQRGRVIF
;
A
#
# COMPACT_ATOMS: atom_id res chain seq x y z
N MET A 1 5.57 28.01 15.99
CA MET A 1 4.75 26.86 16.46
C MET A 1 3.69 26.37 15.47
N GLY A 2 3.15 27.20 14.55
CA GLY A 2 2.11 26.78 13.58
C GLY A 2 2.59 25.91 12.41
N LEU A 3 3.76 26.20 11.83
CA LEU A 3 4.29 25.51 10.64
C LEU A 3 4.57 24.01 10.89
N ALA A 4 5.05 23.66 12.08
CA ALA A 4 5.34 22.26 12.43
C ALA A 4 4.07 21.40 12.60
N ARG A 5 2.94 22.00 13.05
CA ARG A 5 1.65 21.31 13.15
C ARG A 5 1.07 21.01 11.77
N ALA A 6 1.19 21.96 10.84
CA ALA A 6 0.79 21.76 9.45
C ALA A 6 1.56 20.59 8.81
N GLY A 7 2.88 20.51 9.02
CA GLY A 7 3.72 19.46 8.42
C GLY A 7 3.31 18.03 8.74
N GLY A 8 2.95 17.72 10.00
CA GLY A 8 2.51 16.36 10.38
C GLY A 8 1.16 15.98 9.76
N ALA A 9 0.22 16.91 9.70
CA ALA A 9 -1.07 16.70 9.07
C ALA A 9 -0.93 16.56 7.55
N SER A 10 -0.07 17.36 6.91
CA SER A 10 0.25 17.25 5.50
C SER A 10 0.82 15.88 5.15
N LEU A 11 1.77 15.36 5.94
CA LEU A 11 2.33 14.02 5.73
C LEU A 11 1.27 12.91 5.82
N LEU A 12 0.34 13.01 6.78
CA LEU A 12 -0.76 12.05 6.90
C LEU A 12 -1.70 12.09 5.69
N TRP A 13 -2.03 13.28 5.19
CA TRP A 13 -2.86 13.42 4.00
C TRP A 13 -2.14 12.93 2.73
N LEU A 14 -0.84 13.20 2.60
CA LEU A 14 -0.03 12.65 1.51
C LEU A 14 0.03 11.12 1.58
N ALA A 15 0.16 10.55 2.78
CA ALA A 15 0.13 9.11 2.95
C ALA A 15 -1.22 8.50 2.52
N ARG A 16 -2.33 9.10 2.96
CA ARG A 16 -3.68 8.64 2.57
C ARG A 16 -3.95 8.82 1.08
N GLY A 17 -3.56 9.96 0.52
CA GLY A 17 -3.71 10.25 -0.90
C GLY A 17 -2.91 9.28 -1.77
N SER A 18 -1.65 9.03 -1.42
CA SER A 18 -0.83 8.04 -2.13
C SER A 18 -1.34 6.61 -1.97
N ALA A 19 -1.81 6.22 -0.77
CA ALA A 19 -2.45 4.91 -0.57
C ALA A 19 -3.71 4.75 -1.43
N LEU A 20 -4.57 5.79 -1.52
CA LEU A 20 -5.75 5.77 -2.38
C LEU A 20 -5.37 5.64 -3.85
N LEU A 21 -4.41 6.43 -4.33
CA LEU A 21 -3.95 6.37 -5.71
C LEU A 21 -3.37 5.00 -6.06
N LEU A 22 -2.59 4.39 -5.16
CA LEU A 22 -2.06 3.05 -5.36
C LEU A 22 -3.14 1.98 -5.30
N ALA A 23 -4.14 2.10 -4.41
CA ALA A 23 -5.28 1.20 -4.39
C ALA A 23 -6.04 1.22 -5.73
N LEU A 24 -6.26 2.41 -6.31
CA LEU A 24 -6.91 2.56 -7.60
C LEU A 24 -6.04 2.03 -8.75
N PHE A 25 -4.76 2.37 -8.74
CA PHE A 25 -3.80 1.91 -9.75
C PHE A 25 -3.72 0.38 -9.78
N TRP A 26 -3.43 -0.25 -8.65
CA TRP A 26 -3.36 -1.71 -8.55
C TRP A 26 -4.73 -2.37 -8.74
N GLY A 27 -5.81 -1.72 -8.31
CA GLY A 27 -7.18 -2.17 -8.58
C GLY A 27 -7.49 -2.30 -10.07
N ALA A 28 -7.02 -1.35 -10.89
CA ALA A 28 -7.15 -1.44 -12.34
C ALA A 28 -6.40 -2.65 -12.91
N PHE A 29 -5.15 -2.87 -12.49
CA PHE A 29 -4.36 -4.04 -12.91
C PHE A 29 -4.95 -5.38 -12.43
N LEU A 30 -5.56 -5.42 -11.25
CA LEU A 30 -6.27 -6.62 -10.78
C LEU A 30 -7.42 -6.95 -11.73
N ILE A 31 -8.19 -5.96 -12.18
CA ILE A 31 -9.27 -6.16 -13.14
C ILE A 31 -8.72 -6.65 -14.48
N GLU A 32 -7.64 -6.03 -14.98
CA GLU A 32 -6.98 -6.47 -16.21
C GLU A 32 -6.53 -7.93 -16.12
N HIS A 33 -5.93 -8.34 -15.01
CA HIS A 33 -5.54 -9.72 -14.82
C HIS A 33 -6.72 -10.69 -14.67
N LEU A 34 -7.82 -10.27 -14.04
CA LEU A 34 -9.03 -11.10 -14.00
C LEU A 34 -9.59 -11.35 -15.40
N VAL A 35 -9.47 -10.38 -16.31
CA VAL A 35 -9.85 -10.52 -17.72
C VAL A 35 -8.84 -11.40 -18.47
N GLU A 36 -7.54 -11.15 -18.29
CA GLU A 36 -6.44 -11.89 -18.93
C GLU A 36 -6.51 -13.40 -18.65
N TRP A 37 -6.80 -13.77 -17.40
CA TRP A 37 -6.79 -15.15 -16.93
C TRP A 37 -8.19 -15.75 -16.79
N TYR A 38 -9.20 -15.15 -17.45
CA TYR A 38 -10.58 -15.63 -17.37
C TYR A 38 -10.72 -17.03 -18.00
N GLY A 39 -11.27 -17.97 -17.24
CA GLY A 39 -11.63 -19.30 -17.72
C GLY A 39 -10.56 -20.39 -17.55
N ASP A 40 -9.29 -20.05 -17.43
CA ASP A 40 -8.21 -21.02 -17.17
C ASP A 40 -7.04 -20.37 -16.40
N MET A 41 -7.21 -20.27 -15.07
CA MET A 41 -6.22 -19.65 -14.19
C MET A 41 -5.37 -20.71 -13.49
N PRO A 42 -4.05 -20.79 -13.77
CA PRO A 42 -3.18 -21.74 -13.09
C PRO A 42 -3.16 -21.51 -11.57
N PRO A 43 -2.95 -22.56 -10.73
CA PRO A 43 -3.00 -22.43 -9.27
C PRO A 43 -2.07 -21.35 -8.69
N ARG A 44 -0.87 -21.19 -9.28
CA ARG A 44 0.08 -20.12 -8.89
C ARG A 44 -0.51 -18.73 -9.14
N VAL A 45 -1.22 -18.55 -10.25
CA VAL A 45 -1.85 -17.27 -10.61
C VAL A 45 -3.01 -16.97 -9.68
N VAL A 46 -3.84 -17.97 -9.33
CA VAL A 46 -4.90 -17.80 -8.32
C VAL A 46 -4.35 -17.27 -7.01
N LEU A 47 -3.25 -17.87 -6.53
CA LEU A 47 -2.59 -17.44 -5.30
C LEU A 47 -2.02 -16.01 -5.43
N ALA A 48 -1.38 -15.70 -6.57
CA ALA A 48 -0.90 -14.34 -6.85
C ALA A 48 -2.05 -13.31 -6.86
N MET A 49 -3.20 -13.62 -7.48
CA MET A 49 -4.38 -12.75 -7.47
C MET A 49 -4.92 -12.53 -6.06
N GLY A 50 -4.91 -13.56 -5.21
CA GLY A 50 -5.25 -13.42 -3.79
C GLY A 50 -4.35 -12.41 -3.07
N PHE A 51 -3.03 -12.46 -3.30
CA PHE A 51 -2.10 -11.48 -2.73
C PHE A 51 -2.22 -10.10 -3.36
N HIS A 52 -2.51 -10.00 -4.66
CA HIS A 52 -2.79 -8.74 -5.33
C HIS A 52 -4.01 -8.05 -4.72
N PHE A 53 -5.11 -8.79 -4.54
CA PHE A 53 -6.29 -8.31 -3.83
C PHE A 53 -5.96 -7.91 -2.39
N GLY A 54 -5.19 -8.74 -1.67
CA GLY A 54 -4.71 -8.44 -0.31
C GLY A 54 -3.92 -7.13 -0.22
N MET A 55 -3.10 -6.82 -1.22
CA MET A 55 -2.36 -5.57 -1.32
C MET A 55 -3.28 -4.36 -1.47
N ILE A 56 -4.28 -4.45 -2.35
CA ILE A 56 -5.31 -3.40 -2.52
C ILE A 56 -6.11 -3.22 -1.23
N ALA A 57 -6.54 -4.32 -0.61
CA ALA A 57 -7.23 -4.30 0.68
C ALA A 57 -6.36 -3.67 1.78
N GLY A 58 -5.06 -3.93 1.76
CA GLY A 58 -4.07 -3.26 2.61
C GLY A 58 -4.09 -1.75 2.43
N PHE A 59 -4.00 -1.25 1.19
CA PHE A 59 -4.03 0.19 0.93
C PHE A 59 -5.35 0.83 1.37
N VAL A 60 -6.49 0.20 1.13
CA VAL A 60 -7.80 0.67 1.60
C VAL A 60 -7.86 0.67 3.14
N THR A 61 -7.35 -0.39 3.76
CA THR A 61 -7.24 -0.50 5.22
C THR A 61 -6.38 0.63 5.79
N MET A 62 -5.30 1.03 5.11
CA MET A 62 -4.45 2.15 5.56
C MET A 62 -5.19 3.50 5.64
N LEU A 63 -6.29 3.68 4.91
CA LEU A 63 -7.05 4.94 4.94
C LEU A 63 -7.72 5.19 6.30
N HIS A 64 -8.23 4.12 6.92
CA HIS A 64 -8.99 4.18 8.18
C HIS A 64 -8.26 3.55 9.37
N TRP A 65 -7.45 2.51 9.11
CA TRP A 65 -6.68 1.78 10.11
C TRP A 65 -5.21 1.66 9.69
N PRO A 66 -4.44 2.77 9.72
CA PRO A 66 -3.07 2.83 9.22
C PRO A 66 -2.15 1.73 9.79
N ARG A 67 -2.27 1.42 11.08
CA ARG A 67 -1.45 0.41 11.75
C ARG A 67 -1.72 -1.03 11.29
N ALA A 68 -2.96 -1.33 10.91
CA ALA A 68 -3.32 -2.64 10.38
C ALA A 68 -3.01 -2.73 8.87
N GLY A 69 -3.20 -1.63 8.15
CA GLY A 69 -2.95 -1.57 6.72
C GLY A 69 -1.46 -1.71 6.35
N VAL A 70 -0.55 -1.12 7.12
CA VAL A 70 0.91 -1.22 6.87
C VAL A 70 1.42 -2.67 6.76
N PRO A 71 1.26 -3.54 7.78
CA PRO A 71 1.72 -4.91 7.69
C PRO A 71 0.96 -5.70 6.60
N LEU A 72 -0.33 -5.40 6.38
CA LEU A 72 -1.11 -6.05 5.33
C LEU A 72 -0.53 -5.74 3.94
N VAL A 73 -0.29 -4.46 3.61
CA VAL A 73 0.35 -4.06 2.34
C VAL A 73 1.73 -4.67 2.21
N ALA A 74 2.56 -4.61 3.26
CA ALA A 74 3.93 -5.11 3.20
C ALA A 74 3.99 -6.61 2.88
N VAL A 75 3.26 -7.44 3.64
CA VAL A 75 3.27 -8.90 3.48
C VAL A 75 2.68 -9.29 2.12
N THR A 76 1.54 -8.72 1.75
CA THR A 76 0.85 -9.07 0.50
C THR A 76 1.61 -8.58 -0.72
N SER A 77 2.24 -7.40 -0.67
CA SER A 77 3.10 -6.91 -1.77
C SER A 77 4.29 -7.84 -1.98
N ILE A 78 5.01 -8.19 -0.91
CA ILE A 78 6.16 -9.09 -0.99
C ILE A 78 5.75 -10.44 -1.58
N ALA A 79 4.67 -11.03 -1.06
CA ALA A 79 4.16 -12.31 -1.55
C ALA A 79 3.72 -12.23 -3.02
N PHE A 80 2.99 -11.18 -3.40
CA PHE A 80 2.56 -10.95 -4.78
C PHE A 80 3.75 -10.83 -5.73
N PHE A 81 4.70 -9.93 -5.48
CA PHE A 81 5.82 -9.71 -6.40
C PHE A 81 6.78 -10.91 -6.48
N THR A 82 6.92 -11.66 -5.39
CA THR A 82 7.67 -12.93 -5.40
C THR A 82 6.97 -13.96 -6.29
N LEU A 83 5.65 -14.11 -6.15
CA LEU A 83 4.87 -15.06 -6.94
C LEU A 83 4.61 -14.61 -8.36
N ALA A 84 4.63 -13.32 -8.66
CA ALA A 84 4.48 -12.80 -10.02
C ALA A 84 5.78 -12.95 -10.83
N GLY A 85 6.93 -13.15 -10.16
CA GLY A 85 8.22 -13.34 -10.84
C GLY A 85 8.84 -12.04 -11.36
N PHE A 86 8.57 -10.91 -10.70
CA PHE A 86 9.14 -9.60 -11.04
C PHE A 86 10.64 -9.53 -10.69
N GLY A 87 11.47 -10.25 -11.44
CA GLY A 87 12.94 -10.16 -11.34
C GLY A 87 13.53 -8.95 -12.08
N SER A 88 12.82 -8.41 -13.07
CA SER A 88 13.33 -7.41 -14.01
C SER A 88 13.05 -5.96 -13.64
N PHE A 89 12.08 -5.69 -12.75
CA PHE A 89 11.67 -4.31 -12.41
C PHE A 89 11.27 -4.15 -10.93
N PRO A 90 12.23 -4.26 -9.99
CA PRO A 90 11.93 -4.13 -8.55
C PRO A 90 11.40 -2.75 -8.16
N GLY A 91 11.68 -1.71 -8.97
CA GLY A 91 11.23 -0.35 -8.71
C GLY A 91 9.71 -0.21 -8.56
N ILE A 92 8.93 -1.03 -9.27
CA ILE A 92 7.46 -0.96 -9.18
C ILE A 92 6.96 -1.50 -7.83
N ALA A 93 7.62 -2.50 -7.26
CA ALA A 93 7.30 -3.02 -5.93
C ALA A 93 7.67 -2.01 -4.82
N LEU A 94 8.76 -1.26 -5.02
CA LEU A 94 9.18 -0.21 -4.07
C LEU A 94 8.19 0.96 -3.99
N LEU A 95 7.40 1.20 -5.05
CA LEU A 95 6.36 2.23 -5.04
C LEU A 95 5.34 2.02 -3.91
N ASN A 96 5.11 0.78 -3.51
CA ASN A 96 4.18 0.44 -2.42
C ASN A 96 4.66 0.92 -1.04
N LEU A 97 5.94 1.26 -0.91
CA LEU A 97 6.50 1.80 0.33
C LEU A 97 6.16 3.28 0.54
N VAL A 98 5.75 4.01 -0.51
CA VAL A 98 5.46 5.46 -0.44
C VAL A 98 4.48 5.81 0.70
N PRO A 99 3.25 5.25 0.75
CA PRO A 99 2.33 5.58 1.84
C PRO A 99 2.83 5.12 3.22
N ILE A 100 3.62 4.05 3.29
CA ILE A 100 4.19 3.52 4.54
C ILE A 100 5.24 4.49 5.10
N VAL A 101 6.16 4.96 4.25
CA VAL A 101 7.21 5.92 4.64
C VAL A 101 6.60 7.26 5.05
N LEU A 102 5.58 7.73 4.32
CA LEU A 102 4.86 8.96 4.67
C LEU A 102 4.13 8.85 6.02
N LEU A 103 3.49 7.71 6.31
CA LEU A 103 2.90 7.43 7.63
C LEU A 103 3.96 7.40 8.73
N ALA A 104 5.07 6.71 8.50
CA ALA A 104 6.16 6.64 9.47
C ALA A 104 6.70 8.03 9.80
N ALA A 105 6.92 8.88 8.78
CA ALA A 105 7.33 10.26 8.96
C ALA A 105 6.27 11.08 9.74
N ALA A 106 4.98 10.90 9.44
CA ALA A 106 3.90 11.56 10.16
C ALA A 106 3.85 11.16 11.64
N TRP A 107 4.06 9.87 11.95
CA TRP A 107 4.12 9.36 13.32
C TRP A 107 5.34 9.87 14.08
N LEU A 108 6.53 9.84 13.47
CA LEU A 108 7.76 10.38 14.07
C LEU A 108 7.62 11.86 14.41
N ALA A 109 7.10 12.66 13.48
CA ALA A 109 6.85 14.08 13.71
C ALA A 109 5.87 14.32 14.88
N SER A 110 4.96 13.39 15.14
CA SER A 110 3.93 13.51 16.17
C SER A 110 4.41 13.03 17.53
N ALA A 111 5.20 11.95 17.57
CA ALA A 111 5.88 11.46 18.77
C ALA A 111 6.80 12.52 19.37
N GLN A 112 7.58 13.23 18.54
CA GLN A 112 8.42 14.37 18.98
C GLN A 112 7.62 15.51 19.63
N ARG A 113 6.30 15.53 19.47
CA ARG A 113 5.39 16.55 20.02
C ARG A 113 4.53 16.03 21.17
N GLY A 114 4.75 14.81 21.65
CA GLY A 114 3.93 14.18 22.69
C GLY A 114 2.47 13.93 22.27
N ARG A 115 2.18 13.83 20.96
CA ARG A 115 0.84 13.55 20.44
C ARG A 115 0.77 12.16 19.82
N VAL A 116 -0.22 11.39 20.24
CA VAL A 116 -0.62 10.14 19.58
C VAL A 116 -1.66 10.49 18.52
N ILE A 117 -1.31 10.30 17.24
CA ILE A 117 -2.26 10.41 16.13
C ILE A 117 -2.74 8.99 15.81
N PHE A 118 -4.06 8.80 15.78
CA PHE A 118 -4.74 7.54 15.47
C PHE A 118 -5.17 7.53 14.01
#